data_AF-A0A9D1E385-F1
#
_entry.id   AF-A0A9D1E385-F1
#
_cell.length_a   1.000
_cell.length_b   1.000
_cell.length_c   1.000
_cell.angle_alpha   90.00
_cell.angle_beta   90.00
_cell.angle_gamma   90.00
#
_symmetry.space_group_name_H-M   'P 1'
#
loop_
_entity.id
_entity.type
_entity.pdbx_description
1 polymer ?
#
loop_
_entity_poly.entity_id
_entity_poly.type
_entity_poly.pdbx_seq_one_letter_code
_entity_poly.pdbx_strand_id
1 'polypeptide(L)'
;MEEYRFLLQIQPDYIDCQDDSILQPIIDSIPKDLSKTKRIAMGKEKVKALFKYDKTYPRWLQGAEWPIVNGKPLVFSHQKKAKGGDIRTYYYFYDPATKEQTVVEQFD
;
A
#
# COMPACT_ATOMS: atom_id res chain seq x y z
N MET A 1 -6.20 -21.21 -0.17
CA MET A 1 -7.29 -20.47 -0.85
C MET A 1 -8.00 -19.48 0.06
N GLU A 2 -8.37 -19.84 1.29
CA GLU A 2 -9.12 -18.93 2.18
C GLU A 2 -8.25 -17.80 2.79
N GLU A 3 -7.01 -18.11 3.16
CA GLU A 3 -6.03 -17.12 3.67
C GLU A 3 -5.65 -16.08 2.61
N TYR A 4 -5.37 -16.53 1.39
CA TYR A 4 -5.15 -15.65 0.23
C TYR A 4 -6.33 -14.69 -0.02
N ARG A 5 -7.57 -15.18 0.08
CA ARG A 5 -8.75 -14.30 -0.03
C ARG A 5 -8.83 -13.31 1.12
N PHE A 6 -8.44 -13.71 2.32
CA PHE A 6 -8.40 -12.81 3.47
C PHE A 6 -7.34 -11.71 3.30
N LEU A 7 -6.15 -12.06 2.82
CA LEU A 7 -5.08 -11.12 2.46
C LEU A 7 -5.57 -10.05 1.48
N LEU A 8 -6.21 -10.47 0.40
CA LEU A 8 -6.80 -9.55 -0.58
C LEU A 8 -7.90 -8.67 0.04
N GLN A 9 -8.66 -9.18 1.01
CA GLN A 9 -9.75 -8.43 1.65
C GLN A 9 -9.28 -7.38 2.65
N ILE A 10 -8.10 -7.54 3.24
CA ILE A 10 -7.56 -6.57 4.22
C ILE A 10 -6.78 -5.43 3.58
N GLN A 11 -6.39 -5.55 2.32
CA GLN A 11 -5.72 -4.48 1.60
C GLN A 11 -6.76 -3.47 1.06
N PRO A 12 -6.62 -2.17 1.35
CA PRO A 12 -7.32 -1.11 0.61
C PRO A 12 -6.99 -1.19 -0.88
N ASP A 13 -7.90 -0.72 -1.72
CA ASP A 13 -7.80 -0.74 -3.19
C ASP A 13 -6.58 0.01 -3.76
N TYR A 14 -6.06 0.99 -3.01
CA TYR A 14 -4.85 1.73 -3.37
C TYR A 14 -3.55 1.11 -2.82
N ILE A 15 -3.61 -0.03 -2.13
CA ILE A 15 -2.45 -0.75 -1.60
C ILE A 15 -2.39 -2.10 -2.29
N ASP A 16 -1.28 -2.34 -2.98
CA ASP A 16 -0.91 -3.64 -3.47
C ASP A 16 0.44 -4.03 -2.85
N CYS A 17 0.40 -4.92 -1.86
CA CYS A 17 1.55 -5.50 -1.20
C CYS A 17 1.57 -7.00 -1.47
N GLN A 18 2.62 -7.45 -2.14
CA GLN A 18 2.87 -8.85 -2.45
C GLN A 18 3.88 -9.49 -1.49
N ASP A 19 4.42 -8.72 -0.53
CA ASP A 19 5.40 -9.19 0.44
C ASP A 19 4.71 -9.81 1.67
N ASP A 20 4.63 -11.14 1.68
CA ASP A 20 4.05 -11.93 2.77
C ASP A 20 4.73 -11.66 4.12
N SER A 21 6.01 -11.25 4.14
CA SER A 21 6.72 -10.94 5.38
C SER A 21 6.15 -9.70 6.09
N ILE A 22 5.43 -8.84 5.36
CA ILE A 22 4.72 -7.68 5.90
C ILE A 22 3.29 -8.04 6.30
N LEU A 23 2.59 -8.82 5.47
CA LEU A 23 1.16 -9.10 5.68
C LEU A 23 0.89 -10.23 6.67
N GLN A 24 1.73 -11.26 6.74
CA GLN A 24 1.51 -12.39 7.64
C GLN A 24 1.53 -11.97 9.13
N PRO A 25 2.47 -11.13 9.61
CA PRO A 25 2.43 -10.64 10.99
C PRO A 25 1.15 -9.85 11.33
N ILE A 26 0.55 -9.17 10.34
CA ILE A 26 -0.74 -8.49 10.53
C ILE A 26 -1.83 -9.52 10.79
N ILE A 27 -1.91 -10.56 9.97
CA ILE A 27 -2.90 -11.65 10.12
C ILE A 27 -2.77 -12.33 11.47
N ASP A 28 -1.55 -12.71 11.82
CA ASP A 28 -1.25 -13.45 13.04
C ASP A 28 -1.60 -12.63 14.31
N SER A 29 -1.56 -11.31 14.21
CA SER A 29 -1.94 -10.40 15.29
C SER A 29 -3.45 -10.21 15.47
N ILE A 30 -4.30 -10.74 14.58
CA ILE A 30 -5.76 -10.59 14.63
C ILE A 30 -6.37 -11.78 15.41
N PRO A 31 -7.15 -11.52 16.48
CA PRO A 31 -7.79 -12.60 17.24
C PRO A 31 -8.69 -13.48 16.36
N LYS A 32 -8.55 -14.80 16.51
CA LYS A 32 -9.24 -15.80 15.66
C LYS A 32 -10.69 -16.03 16.06
N ASP A 33 -11.07 -15.66 17.28
CA ASP A 33 -12.42 -15.74 17.86
C ASP A 33 -13.37 -14.63 17.36
N LEU A 34 -12.83 -13.60 16.72
CA LEU A 34 -13.63 -12.54 16.11
C LEU A 34 -14.35 -13.03 14.86
N SER A 35 -15.53 -12.45 14.60
CA SER A 35 -16.25 -12.69 13.34
C SER A 35 -15.40 -12.25 12.14
N LYS A 36 -15.62 -12.91 10.98
CA LYS A 36 -14.89 -12.61 9.74
C LYS A 36 -14.89 -11.12 9.40
N THR A 37 -16.04 -10.45 9.51
CA THR A 37 -16.17 -9.00 9.24
C THR A 37 -15.32 -8.16 10.18
N LYS A 38 -15.29 -8.48 11.49
CA LYS A 38 -14.46 -7.76 12.46
C LYS A 38 -12.97 -7.99 12.19
N ARG A 39 -12.58 -9.22 11.83
CA ARG A 39 -11.20 -9.56 11.45
C ARG A 39 -10.75 -8.77 10.22
N ILE A 40 -11.58 -8.69 9.18
CA ILE A 40 -11.29 -7.90 7.98
C ILE A 40 -11.13 -6.43 8.31
N ALA A 41 -12.05 -5.85 9.10
CA ALA A 41 -11.98 -4.46 9.51
C ALA A 41 -10.68 -4.15 10.29
N MET A 42 -10.32 -5.01 11.24
CA MET A 42 -9.08 -4.86 12.01
C MET A 42 -7.83 -5.01 11.14
N GLY A 43 -7.84 -5.96 10.19
CA GLY A 43 -6.76 -6.11 9.21
C GLY A 43 -6.58 -4.87 8.34
N LYS A 44 -7.68 -4.30 7.82
CA LYS A 44 -7.65 -3.05 7.05
C LYS A 44 -7.02 -1.90 7.82
N GLU A 45 -7.40 -1.72 9.08
CA GLU A 45 -6.83 -0.65 9.91
C GLU A 45 -5.33 -0.85 10.18
N LYS A 46 -4.90 -2.10 10.41
CA LYS A 46 -3.46 -2.43 10.57
C LYS A 46 -2.66 -2.20 9.28
N VAL A 47 -3.20 -2.59 8.13
CA VAL A 47 -2.58 -2.32 6.82
C VAL A 47 -2.45 -0.80 6.62
N LYS A 48 -3.52 -0.02 6.79
CA LYS A 48 -3.46 1.45 6.68
C LYS A 48 -2.44 2.10 7.62
N ALA A 49 -2.23 1.54 8.82
CA ALA A 49 -1.26 2.06 9.77
C ALA A 49 0.20 1.88 9.31
N LEU A 50 0.48 0.87 8.48
CA LEU A 50 1.80 0.58 7.92
C LEU A 50 2.06 1.36 6.62
N PHE A 51 1.07 1.40 5.72
CA PHE A 51 1.16 2.05 4.41
C PHE A 51 0.71 3.51 4.50
N LYS A 52 1.65 4.36 4.91
CA LYS A 52 1.39 5.76 5.26
C LYS A 52 1.40 6.69 4.05
N TYR A 53 0.69 7.80 4.18
CA TYR A 53 0.68 8.89 3.22
C TYR A 53 0.58 10.26 3.90
N ASP A 54 1.07 11.32 3.26
CA ASP A 54 1.10 12.67 3.84
C ASP A 54 -0.28 13.35 3.88
N LYS A 55 -0.97 13.43 2.74
CA LYS A 55 -2.27 14.14 2.60
C LYS A 55 -3.40 13.23 2.15
N THR A 56 -3.15 12.43 1.13
CA THR A 56 -4.13 11.53 0.52
C THR A 56 -3.40 10.32 -0.04
N TYR A 57 -4.12 9.23 -0.27
CA TYR A 57 -3.57 8.01 -0.85
C TYR A 57 -3.26 8.18 -2.35
N PRO A 58 -2.37 7.37 -2.94
CA PRO A 58 -2.09 7.40 -4.37
C PRO A 58 -3.33 6.98 -5.17
N ARG A 59 -3.70 7.80 -6.16
CA ARG A 59 -4.71 7.45 -7.16
C ARG A 59 -3.98 6.89 -8.37
N TRP A 60 -3.71 5.60 -8.30
CA TRP A 60 -3.08 4.83 -9.36
C TRP A 60 -3.87 4.93 -10.67
N LEU A 61 -3.16 5.10 -11.77
CA LEU A 61 -3.74 5.08 -13.12
C LEU A 61 -3.92 3.62 -13.57
N GLN A 62 -2.89 2.82 -13.32
CA GLN A 62 -2.90 1.37 -13.41
C GLN A 62 -2.51 0.85 -12.02
N GLY A 63 -3.07 -0.25 -11.53
CA GLY A 63 -2.67 -0.80 -10.22
C GLY A 63 -1.14 -0.93 -10.13
N ALA A 64 -0.56 -0.58 -8.98
CA ALA A 64 0.89 -0.65 -8.77
C ALA A 64 1.21 -1.20 -7.39
N GLU A 65 2.25 -2.03 -7.37
CA GLU A 65 2.87 -2.49 -6.13
C GLU A 65 3.42 -1.30 -5.34
N TRP A 66 3.13 -1.30 -4.04
CA TRP A 66 3.59 -0.25 -3.15
C TRP A 66 5.11 -0.34 -2.95
N PRO A 67 5.88 0.75 -3.12
CA PRO A 67 7.32 0.71 -2.92
C PRO A 67 7.72 0.31 -1.49
N ILE A 68 8.50 -0.76 -1.38
CA ILE A 68 9.04 -1.30 -0.11
C ILE A 68 10.56 -1.34 -0.20
N VAL A 69 11.23 -0.79 0.82
CA VAL A 69 12.69 -0.81 0.93
C VAL A 69 13.06 -1.39 2.28
N ASN A 70 13.95 -2.40 2.29
CA ASN A 70 14.39 -3.08 3.51
C ASN A 70 13.22 -3.59 4.39
N GLY A 71 12.18 -4.15 3.75
CA GLY A 71 10.98 -4.67 4.43
C GLY A 71 10.07 -3.59 5.04
N LYS A 72 10.26 -2.32 4.67
CA LYS A 72 9.46 -1.20 5.16
C LYS A 72 8.75 -0.51 3.99
N PRO A 73 7.42 -0.39 4.01
CA PRO A 73 6.70 0.43 3.04
C PRO A 73 7.16 1.88 3.11
N LEU A 74 7.43 2.48 1.95
CA LEU A 74 7.73 3.91 1.87
C LEU A 74 6.47 4.74 2.13
N VAL A 75 6.65 6.00 2.50
CA VAL A 75 5.53 6.93 2.71
C VAL A 75 5.19 7.61 1.38
N PHE A 76 3.92 7.54 0.98
CA PHE A 76 3.45 8.28 -0.19
C PHE A 76 3.34 9.78 0.14
N SER A 77 4.01 10.62 -0.64
CA SER A 77 3.97 12.06 -0.45
C SER A 77 2.88 12.72 -1.30
N HIS A 78 3.00 12.57 -2.62
CA HIS A 78 2.12 13.21 -3.59
C HIS A 78 2.26 12.56 -4.97
N GLN A 79 1.35 12.91 -5.89
CA GLN A 79 1.44 12.54 -7.29
C GLN A 79 1.36 13.77 -8.20
N LYS A 80 2.01 13.72 -9.36
CA LYS A 80 2.05 14.81 -10.34
C LYS A 80 1.80 14.26 -11.74
N LYS A 81 0.85 14.88 -12.45
CA LYS A 81 0.65 14.64 -13.88
C LYS A 81 1.56 15.58 -14.69
N ALA A 82 2.35 15.02 -15.60
CA ALA A 82 3.09 15.78 -16.59
C ALA A 82 2.31 15.77 -17.91
N LYS A 83 2.12 16.95 -18.50
CA LYS A 83 1.48 17.13 -19.80
C LYS A 83 2.56 17.33 -20.86
N GLY A 84 2.55 16.48 -21.88
CA GLY A 84 3.50 16.42 -23.01
C GLY A 84 2.93 15.49 -24.08
N GLY A 85 3.74 15.06 -25.05
CA GLY A 85 3.30 14.13 -26.10
C GLY A 85 2.65 12.85 -25.52
N ASP A 86 3.30 12.24 -24.52
CA ASP A 86 2.74 11.15 -23.72
C ASP A 86 2.34 11.67 -22.33
N ILE A 87 1.11 11.39 -21.91
CA ILE A 87 0.62 11.74 -20.58
C ILE A 87 1.24 10.78 -19.56
N ARG A 88 1.97 11.35 -18.60
CA ARG A 88 2.68 10.59 -17.55
C ARG A 88 2.19 11.02 -16.17
N THR A 89 2.02 10.07 -15.27
CA THR A 89 1.77 10.33 -13.85
C THR A 89 2.91 9.80 -13.01
N TYR A 90 3.48 10.67 -12.18
CA TYR A 90 4.55 10.35 -11.24
C TYR A 90 3.98 10.26 -9.83
N TYR A 91 4.33 9.22 -9.10
CA TYR A 91 3.93 8.98 -7.72
C TYR A 91 5.19 8.99 -6.85
N TYR A 92 5.28 9.96 -5.94
CA TYR A 92 6.47 10.20 -5.13
C TYR A 92 6.33 9.57 -3.77
N PHE A 93 7.32 8.76 -3.43
CA PHE A 93 7.46 8.08 -2.15
C PHE A 93 8.78 8.48 -1.50
N TYR A 94 8.85 8.38 -0.17
CA TYR A 94 10.10 8.59 0.55
C TYR A 94 10.27 7.64 1.72
N ASP A 95 11.52 7.34 2.05
CA ASP A 95 11.86 6.70 3.32
C ASP A 95 11.76 7.74 4.45
N PRO A 96 10.94 7.51 5.50
CA PRO A 96 10.74 8.49 6.54
C PRO A 96 11.99 8.75 7.40
N ALA A 97 12.94 7.80 7.45
CA ALA A 97 14.19 7.89 8.20
C ALA A 97 15.31 8.56 7.37
N THR A 98 15.51 8.15 6.12
CA THR A 98 16.62 8.68 5.28
C THR A 98 16.23 9.88 4.43
N LYS A 99 14.92 10.10 4.21
CA LYS A 99 14.36 11.08 3.26
C LYS A 99 14.69 10.79 1.79
N GLU A 100 15.28 9.64 1.49
CA GLU A 100 15.51 9.20 0.11
C GLU A 100 14.19 9.01 -0.63
N GLN A 101 14.14 9.43 -1.88
CA GLN A 101 12.93 9.42 -2.69
C GLN A 101 12.92 8.28 -3.69
N THR A 102 11.75 7.69 -3.88
CA THR A 102 11.46 6.73 -4.95
C THR A 102 10.27 7.26 -5.75
N VAL A 103 10.32 7.13 -7.08
CA VAL A 103 9.26 7.59 -7.97
C VAL A 103 8.76 6.42 -8.80
N VAL A 104 7.45 6.19 -8.75
CA VAL A 104 6.76 5.27 -9.66
C VAL A 104 6.18 6.10 -10.81
N GLU A 105 6.44 5.70 -12.05
CA GLU A 105 5.95 6.36 -13.27
C GLU A 105 4.91 5.47 -13.96
N GLN A 106 3.80 6.06 -14.38
CA GLN A 106 2.76 5.40 -15.17
C GLN A 106 2.37 6.23 -16.39
N PHE A 107 2.03 5.53 -17.47
CA PHE A 107 1.61 6.10 -18.75
C PHE A 107 0.11 5.91 -18.94
N ASP A 108 -0.57 6.95 -19.43
CA ASP A 108 -1.98 6.91 -19.88
C ASP A 108 -2.11 6.21 -21.23
#